data_AF-A0A075KFL6-F1
#
_entry.id   AF-A0A075KFL6-F1
#
_cell.length_a   1.000
_cell.length_b   1.000
_cell.length_c   1.000
_cell.angle_alpha   90.00
_cell.angle_beta   90.00
_cell.angle_gamma   90.00
#
_symmetry.space_group_name_H-M   'P 1'
#
loop_
_entity.id
_entity.type
_entity.pdbx_description
1 polymer ?
#
loop_
_entity_poly.entity_id
_entity_poly.type
_entity_poly.pdbx_seq_one_letter_code
_entity_poly.pdbx_strand_id
1 'polypeptide(L)'
;MIKTIISKIKKLKGENRMDNNKVVCGCFNVTVQDLNNAIKNGAKSFEDVQAATKVGTGCGNCVENNKTLVDELLLRKKIDENQVVCGCFKVTAQDLVNAIKNGAKSFEEVQVVTKVGTGCGNCVESNKALVAQLLAK
;
A
#
# COMPACT_ATOMS: atom_id res chain seq x y z
N MET A 1 -16.98 9.76 12.90
CA MET A 1 -16.52 8.77 11.91
C MET A 1 -15.78 9.39 10.72
N ILE A 2 -16.29 10.44 10.07
CA ILE A 2 -15.62 11.10 8.91
C ILE A 2 -14.27 11.77 9.29
N LYS A 3 -14.18 12.46 10.45
CA LYS A 3 -12.92 13.07 10.93
C LYS A 3 -11.76 12.07 11.09
N THR A 4 -12.06 10.84 11.48
CA THR A 4 -11.05 9.77 11.66
C THR A 4 -10.49 9.34 10.31
N ILE A 5 -11.34 9.15 9.31
CA ILE A 5 -10.96 8.78 7.94
C ILE A 5 -10.09 9.88 7.30
N ILE A 6 -10.45 11.15 7.48
CA ILE A 6 -9.68 12.29 6.97
C ILE A 6 -8.28 12.38 7.62
N SER A 7 -8.19 12.18 8.95
CA SER A 7 -6.91 12.15 9.68
C SER A 7 -6.02 10.95 9.27
N LYS A 8 -6.64 9.80 8.97
CA LYS A 8 -5.97 8.58 8.51
C LYS A 8 -5.44 8.69 7.08
N ILE A 9 -6.16 9.38 6.19
CA ILE A 9 -5.68 9.63 4.83
C ILE A 9 -4.63 10.75 4.79
N LYS A 10 -4.64 11.70 5.73
CA LYS A 10 -3.51 12.63 5.95
C LYS A 10 -2.22 11.90 6.32
N LYS A 11 -2.32 10.81 7.10
CA LYS A 11 -1.19 9.89 7.38
C LYS A 11 -0.62 9.25 6.11
N LEU A 12 -1.48 8.90 5.14
CA LEU A 12 -1.08 8.37 3.83
C LEU A 12 -0.49 9.45 2.92
N LYS A 13 -1.01 10.69 2.97
CA LYS A 13 -0.52 11.85 2.20
C LYS A 13 0.71 12.56 2.78
N GLY A 14 1.43 11.93 3.73
CA GLY A 14 2.77 12.38 4.13
C GLY A 14 2.89 13.29 5.34
N GLU A 15 1.84 13.51 6.15
CA GLU A 15 1.95 14.29 7.40
C GLU A 15 2.49 13.49 8.61
N ASN A 16 2.76 12.19 8.44
CA ASN A 16 3.44 11.36 9.43
C ASN A 16 4.36 10.36 8.72
N ARG A 17 5.49 10.87 8.21
CA ARG A 17 6.53 10.06 7.57
C ARG A 17 7.08 9.11 8.64
N MET A 18 7.09 7.81 8.33
CA MET A 18 7.77 6.85 9.20
C MET A 18 9.23 7.28 9.38
N ASP A 19 9.77 7.11 10.58
CA ASP A 19 11.18 7.40 10.82
C ASP A 19 12.05 6.48 9.94
N ASN A 20 12.69 7.07 8.95
CA ASN A 20 13.53 6.39 7.97
C ASN A 20 14.70 5.64 8.63
N ASN A 21 15.18 6.11 9.77
CA ASN A 21 16.32 5.52 10.48
C ASN A 21 15.90 4.36 11.40
N LYS A 22 14.60 4.11 11.57
CA LYS A 22 14.12 3.01 12.40
C LYS A 22 14.58 1.67 11.83
N VAL A 23 15.32 0.91 12.63
CA VAL A 23 15.71 -0.47 12.32
C VAL A 23 14.48 -1.37 12.43
N VAL A 24 14.19 -2.10 11.34
CA VAL A 24 13.05 -3.02 11.21
C VAL A 24 13.48 -4.49 11.13
N CYS A 25 14.77 -4.75 10.92
CA CYS A 25 15.36 -6.08 11.06
C CYS A 25 16.73 -5.98 11.73
N GLY A 26 16.84 -6.52 12.95
CA GLY A 26 18.10 -6.50 13.71
C GLY A 26 19.20 -7.40 13.13
N CYS A 27 18.86 -8.52 12.49
CA CYS A 27 19.85 -9.47 11.97
C CYS A 27 20.77 -8.88 10.89
N PHE A 28 20.23 -8.02 10.04
CA PHE A 28 20.96 -7.41 8.92
C PHE A 28 20.97 -5.88 9.01
N ASN A 29 20.57 -5.32 10.16
CA ASN A 29 20.46 -3.89 10.40
C ASN A 29 19.65 -3.12 9.32
N VAL A 30 18.57 -3.73 8.83
CA VAL A 30 17.72 -3.13 7.78
C VAL A 30 16.84 -2.05 8.41
N THR A 31 16.79 -0.88 7.78
CA THR A 31 15.98 0.28 8.18
C THR A 31 14.73 0.46 7.31
N VAL A 32 13.80 1.32 7.75
CA VAL A 32 12.66 1.75 6.91
C VAL A 32 13.15 2.40 5.61
N GLN A 33 14.28 3.13 5.64
CA GLN A 33 14.85 3.72 4.44
C GLN A 33 15.31 2.68 3.43
N ASP A 34 15.90 1.58 3.89
CA ASP A 34 16.35 0.49 3.01
C ASP A 34 15.17 -0.16 2.28
N LEU A 35 14.06 -0.39 2.98
CA LEU A 35 12.83 -0.90 2.35
C LEU A 35 12.31 0.07 1.29
N ASN A 36 12.27 1.38 1.60
CA ASN A 36 11.88 2.40 0.64
C ASN A 36 12.79 2.46 -0.59
N ASN A 37 14.11 2.33 -0.39
CA ASN A 37 15.08 2.32 -1.47
C ASN A 37 14.89 1.10 -2.37
N ALA A 38 14.67 -0.09 -1.80
CA ALA A 38 14.37 -1.30 -2.57
C ALA A 38 13.11 -1.13 -3.44
N ILE A 39 12.05 -0.57 -2.87
CA ILE A 39 10.79 -0.29 -3.58
C ILE A 39 10.98 0.76 -4.69
N LYS A 40 11.73 1.84 -4.42
CA LYS A 40 12.08 2.85 -5.44
C LYS A 40 12.90 2.25 -6.58
N ASN A 41 13.76 1.28 -6.27
CA ASN A 41 14.59 0.56 -7.23
C ASN A 41 13.83 -0.58 -7.94
N GLY A 42 12.52 -0.69 -7.74
CA GLY A 42 11.66 -1.55 -8.55
C GLY A 42 11.12 -2.80 -7.84
N ALA A 43 11.39 -2.99 -6.55
CA ALA A 43 10.75 -4.07 -5.79
C ALA A 43 9.22 -3.88 -5.73
N LYS A 44 8.47 -4.95 -6.02
CA LYS A 44 6.99 -4.94 -6.12
C LYS A 44 6.31 -5.87 -5.12
N SER A 45 7.07 -6.65 -4.36
CA SER A 45 6.59 -7.60 -3.36
C SER A 45 7.48 -7.59 -2.13
N PHE A 46 7.04 -8.26 -1.06
CA PHE A 46 7.90 -8.51 0.09
C PHE A 46 9.13 -9.31 -0.32
N GLU A 47 8.96 -10.34 -1.14
CA GLU A 47 10.02 -11.22 -1.62
C GLU A 47 11.10 -10.45 -2.41
N ASP A 48 10.69 -9.50 -3.26
CA ASP A 48 11.62 -8.62 -3.97
C ASP A 48 12.44 -7.76 -2.99
N VAL A 49 11.77 -7.23 -1.95
CA VAL A 49 12.44 -6.45 -0.90
C VAL A 49 13.35 -7.34 -0.06
N GLN A 50 12.97 -8.58 0.23
CA GLN A 50 13.82 -9.56 0.90
C GLN A 50 15.07 -9.86 0.06
N ALA A 51 14.91 -10.05 -1.25
CA ALA A 51 16.03 -10.28 -2.15
C ALA A 51 17.00 -9.09 -2.18
N ALA A 52 16.48 -7.86 -2.14
CA ALA A 52 17.29 -6.64 -2.16
C ALA A 52 17.97 -6.31 -0.81
N THR A 53 17.32 -6.61 0.32
CA THR A 53 17.73 -6.10 1.65
C THR A 53 18.09 -7.17 2.68
N LYS A 54 17.78 -8.45 2.41
CA LYS A 54 17.84 -9.59 3.35
C LYS A 54 16.87 -9.48 4.54
N VAL A 55 15.90 -8.56 4.51
CA VAL A 55 14.91 -8.44 5.58
C VAL A 55 14.20 -9.77 5.83
N GLY A 56 14.11 -10.20 7.09
CA GLY A 56 13.40 -11.42 7.46
C GLY A 56 14.08 -12.75 7.11
N THR A 57 15.24 -12.77 6.45
CA THR A 57 15.92 -14.03 6.05
C THR A 57 16.88 -14.58 7.12
N GLY A 58 16.93 -13.96 8.31
CA GLY A 58 17.79 -14.35 9.44
C GLY A 58 17.03 -15.19 10.46
N CYS A 59 16.64 -14.59 11.59
CA CYS A 59 15.89 -15.28 12.64
C CYS A 59 14.37 -15.38 12.40
N GLY A 60 13.82 -14.75 11.37
CA GLY A 60 12.39 -14.80 11.04
C GLY A 60 11.45 -13.95 11.90
N ASN A 61 11.85 -13.52 13.10
CA ASN A 61 10.97 -12.81 14.06
C ASN A 61 10.30 -11.52 13.53
N CYS A 62 10.89 -10.89 12.52
CA CYS A 62 10.42 -9.64 11.96
C CYS A 62 9.59 -9.81 10.66
N VAL A 63 9.40 -11.04 10.17
CA VAL A 63 8.81 -11.31 8.85
C VAL A 63 7.39 -10.76 8.72
N GLU A 64 6.48 -11.13 9.61
CA GLU A 64 5.06 -10.70 9.52
C GLU A 64 4.88 -9.18 9.65
N ASN A 65 5.65 -8.56 10.55
CA ASN A 65 5.66 -7.10 10.72
C ASN A 65 6.21 -6.41 9.46
N ASN A 66 7.28 -6.94 8.86
CA ASN A 66 7.88 -6.36 7.66
C ASN A 66 7.05 -6.61 6.39
N LYS A 67 6.32 -7.73 6.28
CA LYS A 67 5.33 -7.93 5.20
C LYS A 67 4.29 -6.82 5.23
N THR A 68 3.66 -6.61 6.39
CA THR A 68 2.66 -5.55 6.58
C THR A 68 3.22 -4.16 6.28
N LEU A 69 4.47 -3.90 6.70
CA LEU A 69 5.14 -2.63 6.45
C LEU A 69 5.47 -2.42 4.97
N VAL A 70 6.00 -3.43 4.29
CA VAL A 70 6.31 -3.37 2.85
C VAL A 70 5.03 -3.17 2.04
N ASP A 71 3.95 -3.87 2.37
CA ASP A 71 2.64 -3.65 1.74
C ASP A 71 2.16 -2.20 1.90
N GLU A 72 2.34 -1.60 3.09
CA GLU A 72 2.02 -0.20 3.32
C GLU A 72 2.90 0.75 2.48
N LEU A 73 4.20 0.48 2.37
CA LEU A 73 5.11 1.29 1.56
C LEU A 73 4.78 1.20 0.06
N LEU A 74 4.46 0.01 -0.44
CA LEU A 74 4.02 -0.21 -1.81
C LEU A 74 2.69 0.48 -2.10
N LEU A 75 1.75 0.43 -1.15
CA LEU A 75 0.49 1.15 -1.22
C LEU A 75 0.71 2.66 -1.31
N ARG A 76 1.52 3.22 -0.42
CA ARG A 76 1.85 4.65 -0.42
C ARG A 76 2.45 5.07 -1.75
N LYS A 77 3.41 4.31 -2.29
CA LYS A 77 3.98 4.56 -3.63
C LYS A 77 2.90 4.64 -4.72
N LYS A 78 1.96 3.69 -4.75
CA LYS A 78 0.85 3.69 -5.73
C LYS A 78 0.01 4.96 -5.63
N ILE A 79 -0.25 5.44 -4.42
CA ILE A 79 -1.04 6.66 -4.17
C ILE A 79 -0.23 7.90 -4.56
N ASP A 80 1.02 8.00 -4.12
CA ASP A 80 1.90 9.15 -4.36
C ASP A 80 2.19 9.35 -5.85
N GLU A 81 2.33 8.26 -6.61
CA GLU A 81 2.52 8.29 -8.07
C GLU A 81 1.20 8.32 -8.86
N ASN A 82 0.05 8.36 -8.17
CA ASN A 82 -1.28 8.30 -8.77
C ASN A 82 -1.44 7.17 -9.80
N GLN A 83 -0.91 5.98 -9.48
CA GLN A 83 -0.80 4.87 -10.43
C GLN A 83 -2.17 4.44 -10.96
N VAL A 84 -2.26 4.14 -12.26
CA VAL A 84 -3.43 3.47 -12.84
C VAL A 84 -3.50 2.04 -12.31
N VAL A 85 -4.58 1.72 -11.59
CA VAL A 85 -4.85 0.42 -10.96
C VAL A 85 -5.89 -0.40 -11.74
N CYS A 86 -6.59 0.23 -12.69
CA CYS A 86 -7.45 -0.46 -13.66
C CYS A 86 -7.21 0.09 -15.07
N GLY A 87 -6.73 -0.76 -15.97
CA GLY A 87 -6.48 -0.36 -17.36
C GLY A 87 -7.74 -0.08 -18.18
N CYS A 88 -8.86 -0.78 -17.90
CA CYS A 88 -10.10 -0.69 -18.67
C CYS A 88 -10.77 0.69 -18.56
N PHE A 89 -10.91 1.18 -17.34
CA PHE A 89 -11.58 2.45 -17.06
C PHE A 89 -10.61 3.55 -16.60
N LYS A 90 -9.30 3.28 -16.69
CA LYS A 90 -8.22 4.19 -16.26
C LYS A 90 -8.36 4.66 -14.80
N VAL A 91 -8.92 3.82 -13.94
CA VAL A 91 -9.04 4.11 -12.51
C VAL A 91 -7.66 4.20 -11.89
N THR A 92 -7.41 5.26 -11.15
CA THR A 92 -6.16 5.52 -10.44
C THR A 92 -6.26 5.15 -8.96
N ALA A 93 -5.11 5.01 -8.29
CA ALA A 93 -5.08 4.83 -6.84
C ALA A 93 -5.75 6.00 -6.09
N GLN A 94 -5.65 7.23 -6.61
CA GLN A 94 -6.31 8.39 -6.00
C GLN A 94 -7.84 8.34 -6.16
N ASP A 95 -8.36 7.74 -7.23
CA ASP A 95 -9.81 7.54 -7.41
C ASP A 95 -10.38 6.60 -6.35
N LEU A 96 -9.68 5.51 -6.03
CA LEU A 96 -10.08 4.60 -4.94
C LEU A 96 -10.10 5.33 -3.59
N VAL A 97 -9.04 6.10 -3.30
CA VAL A 97 -8.96 6.92 -2.10
C VAL A 97 -10.10 7.95 -2.04
N ASN A 98 -10.44 8.56 -3.17
CA ASN A 98 -11.53 9.54 -3.26
C ASN A 98 -12.90 8.88 -3.06
N ALA A 99 -13.13 7.70 -3.64
CA ALA A 99 -14.36 6.94 -3.42
C ALA A 99 -14.58 6.64 -1.92
N ILE A 100 -13.53 6.19 -1.22
CA ILE A 100 -13.59 5.92 0.23
C ILE A 100 -13.81 7.21 1.02
N LYS A 101 -13.15 8.32 0.68
CA LYS A 101 -13.40 9.64 1.30
C LYS A 101 -14.84 10.10 1.13
N ASN A 102 -15.43 9.80 -0.01
CA ASN A 102 -16.81 10.17 -0.35
C ASN A 102 -17.83 9.18 0.22
N GLY A 103 -17.39 8.18 0.99
CA GLY A 103 -18.26 7.35 1.82
C GLY A 103 -18.30 5.87 1.46
N ALA A 104 -17.55 5.41 0.46
CA ALA A 104 -17.49 3.99 0.12
C ALA A 104 -16.82 3.17 1.25
N LYS A 105 -17.46 2.08 1.67
CA LYS A 105 -17.07 1.22 2.80
C LYS A 105 -16.79 -0.23 2.42
N SER A 106 -16.97 -0.59 1.15
CA SER A 106 -16.66 -1.93 0.66
C SER A 106 -16.03 -1.85 -0.73
N PHE A 107 -15.47 -2.97 -1.20
CA PHE A 107 -14.97 -3.05 -2.56
C PHE A 107 -16.09 -2.79 -3.56
N GLU A 108 -17.26 -3.39 -3.34
CA GLU A 108 -18.44 -3.28 -4.18
C GLU A 108 -18.92 -1.83 -4.29
N GLU A 109 -18.95 -1.08 -3.19
CA GLU A 109 -19.28 0.35 -3.22
C GLU A 109 -18.25 1.17 -4.01
N VAL A 110 -16.96 0.83 -3.91
CA VAL A 110 -15.91 1.45 -4.73
C VAL A 110 -16.10 1.10 -6.21
N GLN A 111 -16.54 -0.12 -6.55
CA GLN A 111 -16.85 -0.51 -7.93
C GLN A 111 -18.01 0.31 -8.51
N VAL A 112 -19.04 0.58 -7.72
CA VAL A 112 -20.19 1.41 -8.17
C VAL A 112 -19.73 2.82 -8.58
N VAL A 113 -18.81 3.42 -7.82
CA VAL A 113 -18.35 4.79 -8.06
C VAL A 113 -17.28 4.85 -9.16
N THR A 114 -16.35 3.90 -9.19
CA THR A 114 -15.14 3.99 -10.03
C THR A 114 -15.14 3.06 -11.24
N LYS A 115 -16.05 2.08 -11.29
CA LYS A 115 -16.05 0.96 -12.25
C LYS A 115 -14.84 0.03 -12.14
N VAL A 116 -14.02 0.13 -11.08
CA VAL A 116 -12.87 -0.76 -10.90
C VAL A 116 -13.32 -2.23 -10.88
N GLY A 117 -12.58 -3.11 -11.56
CA GLY A 117 -12.88 -4.54 -11.57
C GLY A 117 -14.13 -4.98 -12.34
N THR A 118 -14.94 -4.08 -12.90
CA THR A 118 -16.18 -4.44 -13.61
C THR A 118 -16.01 -4.66 -15.13
N GLY A 119 -14.80 -4.43 -15.66
CA GLY A 119 -14.48 -4.55 -17.09
C GLY A 119 -14.04 -5.95 -17.48
N CYS A 120 -12.72 -6.21 -17.42
CA CYS A 120 -12.14 -7.51 -17.79
C CYS A 120 -11.88 -8.47 -16.62
N GLY A 121 -12.11 -8.05 -15.37
CA GLY A 121 -11.88 -8.88 -14.17
C GLY A 121 -10.41 -9.04 -13.72
N ASN A 122 -9.41 -8.85 -14.59
CA ASN A 122 -7.99 -9.11 -14.27
C ASN A 122 -7.44 -8.34 -13.06
N CYS A 123 -8.04 -7.20 -12.72
CA CYS A 123 -7.61 -6.34 -11.63
C CYS A 123 -8.43 -6.50 -10.35
N VAL A 124 -9.40 -7.42 -10.31
CA VAL A 124 -10.35 -7.57 -9.19
C VAL A 124 -9.62 -7.93 -7.90
N GLU A 125 -8.85 -9.01 -7.87
CA GLU A 125 -8.18 -9.46 -6.64
C GLU A 125 -7.18 -8.43 -6.11
N SER A 126 -6.37 -7.84 -6.99
CA SER A 126 -5.41 -6.82 -6.61
C SER A 126 -6.07 -5.54 -6.10
N ASN A 127 -7.18 -5.09 -6.72
CA ASN A 127 -7.91 -3.92 -6.24
C ASN A 127 -8.76 -4.21 -5.00
N LYS A 128 -9.23 -5.44 -4.81
CA LYS A 128 -9.94 -5.86 -3.60
C LYS A 128 -9.00 -5.82 -2.39
N ALA A 129 -7.79 -6.35 -2.53
CA ALA A 129 -6.75 -6.26 -1.49
C ALA A 129 -6.38 -4.79 -1.22
N LEU A 130 -6.20 -3.98 -2.28
CA LEU A 130 -5.91 -2.56 -2.18
C LEU A 130 -7.00 -1.78 -1.42
N VAL A 131 -8.27 -1.98 -1.77
CA VAL A 131 -9.40 -1.33 -1.09
C VAL A 131 -9.51 -1.83 0.36
N ALA A 132 -9.31 -3.13 0.61
CA ALA A 132 -9.26 -3.65 1.97
C ALA A 132 -8.17 -2.98 2.82
N GLN A 133 -6.96 -2.79 2.28
CA GLN A 133 -5.88 -2.07 2.97
C GLN A 133 -6.22 -0.60 3.23
N LEU A 134 -6.91 0.07 2.30
CA LEU A 134 -7.37 1.45 2.47
C LEU A 134 -8.49 1.58 3.53
N LEU A 135 -9.33 0.55 3.68
CA LEU A 135 -10.44 0.49 4.64
C LEU A 135 -10.03 0.00 6.03
N ALA A 136 -9.06 -0.92 6.14
CA ALA A 136 -8.63 -1.57 7.37
C ALA A 136 -7.80 -0.66 8.31
N LYS A 137 -7.66 0.62 7.99
CA LYS A 137 -6.81 1.57 8.73
C LYS A 137 -7.58 2.76 9.27
#